data_AF-A0A1Q4R949-F1
#
_entry.id   AF-A0A1Q4R949-F1
#
_cell.length_a   1.000
_cell.length_b   1.000
_cell.length_c   1.000
_cell.angle_alpha   90.00
_cell.angle_beta   90.00
_cell.angle_gamma   90.00
#
_symmetry.space_group_name_H-M   'P 1'
#
loop_
_entity.id
_entity.type
_entity.pdbx_description
1 polymer ?
#
loop_
_entity_poly.entity_id
_entity_poly.type
_entity_poly.pdbx_seq_one_letter_code
_entity_poly.pdbx_strand_id
1 'polypeptide(L)'
;MINTALNYGIGVSSAHRALTDCQLIAALFDRVSELGELDSILKTAIQRSKEAKIRAIADVSFDNKHLAKAHRFRWNPDQRYWFKDLRESDLNLEQKDYPFSIQKLVINT
;
A
#
# COMPACT_ATOMS: atom_id res chain seq x y z
N MET A 1 -9.19 -2.92 7.12
CA MET A 1 -10.17 -2.15 7.91
C MET A 1 -10.53 -2.88 9.20
N ILE A 2 -11.03 -4.12 9.13
CA ILE A 2 -11.35 -4.94 10.33
C ILE A 2 -10.17 -5.04 11.30
N ASN A 3 -8.99 -5.45 10.81
CA ASN A 3 -7.81 -5.60 11.67
C ASN A 3 -7.37 -4.29 12.34
N THR A 4 -7.49 -3.17 11.61
CA THR A 4 -7.21 -1.83 12.15
C THR A 4 -8.20 -1.50 13.26
N ALA A 5 -9.50 -1.68 13.04
CA ALA A 5 -10.53 -1.42 14.05
C ALA A 5 -10.33 -2.25 15.32
N LEU A 6 -10.01 -3.54 15.18
CA LEU A 6 -9.70 -4.41 16.31
C LEU A 6 -8.50 -3.92 17.12
N ASN A 7 -7.43 -3.46 16.45
CA ASN A 7 -6.25 -2.90 17.14
C ASN A 7 -6.56 -1.63 17.94
N TYR A 8 -7.56 -0.85 17.52
CA TYR A 8 -8.05 0.32 18.26
C TYR A 8 -9.11 -0.02 19.33
N GLY A 9 -9.37 -1.31 19.56
CA GLY A 9 -10.33 -1.80 20.56
C GLY A 9 -11.79 -1.72 20.11
N ILE A 10 -12.06 -1.51 18.82
CA ILE A 10 -13.42 -1.42 18.28
C ILE A 10 -13.88 -2.84 17.92
N GLY A 11 -14.97 -3.28 18.55
CA GLY A 11 -15.59 -4.57 18.28
C GLY A 11 -16.19 -4.63 16.87
N VAL A 12 -15.95 -5.73 16.14
CA VAL A 12 -16.48 -5.96 14.79
C VAL A 12 -17.40 -7.18 14.81
N SER A 13 -18.71 -6.97 14.67
CA SER A 13 -19.73 -8.03 14.69
C SER A 13 -20.20 -8.47 13.30
N SER A 14 -19.92 -7.67 12.27
CA SER A 14 -20.26 -7.96 10.87
C SER A 14 -19.25 -7.26 9.96
N ALA A 15 -18.98 -7.86 8.80
CA ALA A 15 -18.13 -7.31 7.75
C ALA A 15 -18.80 -7.50 6.39
N HIS A 16 -18.30 -6.83 5.35
CA HIS A 16 -18.74 -7.00 3.94
C HIS A 16 -20.10 -6.39 3.57
N ARG A 17 -20.57 -5.41 4.34
CA ARG A 17 -21.65 -4.50 3.90
C ARG A 17 -21.12 -3.07 3.93
N ALA A 18 -21.37 -2.33 2.84
CA ALA A 18 -20.94 -0.94 2.72
C ALA A 18 -21.40 -0.07 3.92
N LEU A 19 -22.61 -0.30 4.43
CA LEU A 19 -23.10 0.38 5.63
C LEU A 19 -22.21 0.12 6.85
N THR A 20 -21.86 -1.14 7.09
CA THR A 20 -21.04 -1.55 8.23
C THR A 20 -19.61 -1.03 8.08
N ASP A 21 -19.08 -0.98 6.86
CA ASP A 21 -17.77 -0.37 6.59
C ASP A 21 -17.79 1.14 6.89
N CYS A 22 -18.82 1.87 6.48
CA CYS A 22 -18.97 3.30 6.82
C CYS A 22 -19.08 3.54 8.33
N GLN A 23 -19.87 2.72 9.04
CA GLN A 23 -20.00 2.79 10.50
C GLN A 23 -18.64 2.52 11.19
N LEU A 24 -17.88 1.56 10.68
CA LEU A 24 -16.57 1.21 11.23
C LEU A 24 -15.54 2.33 11.02
N ILE A 25 -15.59 3.01 9.86
CA ILE A 25 -14.77 4.20 9.58
C ILE A 25 -15.09 5.31 10.57
N ALA A 26 -16.37 5.62 10.79
CA ALA A 26 -16.77 6.68 11.73
C ALA A 26 -16.28 6.37 13.15
N ALA A 27 -16.51 5.14 13.63
CA ALA A 27 -16.03 4.71 14.94
C ALA A 27 -14.50 4.78 15.08
N LEU A 28 -13.76 4.48 14.02
CA LEU A 28 -12.30 4.63 13.98
C LEU A 28 -11.87 6.09 14.14
N PHE A 29 -12.53 7.03 13.46
CA PHE A 29 -12.22 8.46 13.59
C PHE A 29 -12.51 8.96 15.00
N ASP A 30 -13.65 8.59 15.58
CA ASP A 30 -13.99 8.95 16.96
C ASP A 30 -12.95 8.40 17.93
N ARG A 31 -12.60 7.12 17.79
CA ARG A 31 -11.65 6.46 18.69
C ARG A 31 -10.24 7.04 18.62
N VAL A 32 -9.76 7.32 17.41
CA VAL A 32 -8.46 7.96 17.20
C VAL A 32 -8.43 9.38 17.77
N SER A 33 -9.56 10.10 17.70
CA SER A 33 -9.72 11.42 18.31
C SER A 33 -9.67 11.35 19.84
N GLU A 34 -10.39 10.40 20.45
CA GLU A 34 -10.35 10.16 21.90
C GLU A 34 -8.94 9.84 22.42
N LEU A 35 -8.15 9.13 21.63
CA LEU A 35 -6.76 8.78 21.97
C LEU A 35 -5.77 9.94 21.74
N GLY A 36 -6.21 11.06 21.15
CA GLY A 36 -5.35 12.19 20.82
C GLY A 36 -4.36 11.91 19.67
N GLU A 37 -4.59 10.86 18.89
CA GLU A 37 -3.69 10.42 17.80
C GLU A 37 -4.08 10.99 16.43
N LEU A 38 -5.24 11.64 16.32
CA LEU A 38 -5.77 12.12 15.05
C LEU A 38 -4.79 13.05 14.31
N ASP A 39 -4.21 14.02 15.01
CA ASP A 39 -3.29 14.98 14.43
C ASP A 39 -2.00 14.31 13.90
N SER A 40 -1.46 13.34 14.63
CA SER A 40 -0.23 12.64 14.23
C SER A 40 -0.48 11.75 13.01
N ILE A 41 -1.61 11.06 12.97
CA ILE A 41 -2.04 10.24 11.85
C ILE A 41 -2.30 11.09 10.61
N LEU A 42 -3.00 12.22 10.75
CA LEU A 42 -3.25 13.15 9.64
C LEU A 42 -1.96 13.75 9.10
N LYS A 43 -1.05 14.21 9.97
CA LYS A 43 0.26 14.72 9.56
C LYS A 43 1.05 13.67 8.77
N THR A 44 1.05 12.42 9.27
CA THR A 44 1.72 11.30 8.59
C THR A 44 1.08 11.01 7.23
N ALA A 45 -0.25 10.99 7.15
CA ALA A 45 -0.97 10.76 5.89
C ALA A 45 -0.71 11.87 4.85
N ILE A 46 -0.71 13.14 5.29
CA ILE A 46 -0.37 14.30 4.45
C ILE A 46 1.08 14.23 3.99
N GLN A 47 2.02 13.85 4.85
CA GLN A 47 3.42 13.72 4.46
C GLN A 47 3.60 12.62 3.43
N ARG A 48 2.97 11.46 3.64
CA ARG A 48 2.99 10.33 2.69
C ARG A 48 2.32 10.66 1.36
N SER A 49 1.31 11.53 1.34
CA SER A 49 0.64 11.91 0.08
C SER A 49 1.52 12.76 -0.83
N LYS A 50 2.49 13.49 -0.26
CA LYS A 50 3.46 14.32 -0.98
C LYS A 50 4.66 13.54 -1.53
N GLU A 51 4.85 12.29 -1.10
CA GLU A 51 5.96 11.47 -1.57
C GLU A 51 5.84 11.16 -3.07
N ALA A 52 6.98 11.21 -3.77
CA ALA A 52 7.04 10.91 -5.19
C ALA A 52 6.63 9.45 -5.45
N LYS A 53 5.79 9.26 -6.48
CA LYS A 53 5.49 7.94 -7.02
C LYS A 53 6.58 7.55 -8.01
N ILE A 54 7.00 6.29 -7.92
CA ILE A 54 7.98 5.70 -8.81
C ILE A 54 7.40 4.45 -9.46
N ARG A 55 7.93 4.12 -10.63
CA ARG A 55 7.75 2.84 -11.30
C ARG A 55 8.96 1.98 -11.02
N ALA A 56 8.76 0.92 -10.26
CA ALA A 56 9.75 -0.14 -10.10
C ALA A 56 9.59 -1.13 -11.26
N ILE A 57 10.63 -1.32 -12.06
CA ILE A 57 10.70 -2.33 -13.11
C ILE A 57 11.49 -3.52 -12.58
N ALA A 58 10.90 -4.70 -12.63
CA ALA A 58 11.54 -5.94 -12.21
C ALA A 58 12.35 -6.55 -13.36
N ASP A 59 13.62 -6.82 -13.11
CA ASP A 59 14.50 -7.54 -14.01
C ASP A 59 14.35 -9.05 -13.77
N VAL A 60 13.39 -9.66 -14.48
CA VAL A 60 13.08 -11.09 -14.37
C VAL A 60 13.02 -11.72 -15.76
N SER A 61 13.61 -12.91 -15.89
CA SER A 61 13.48 -13.73 -17.09
C SER A 61 12.05 -14.25 -17.24
N PHE A 62 11.70 -14.72 -18.45
CA PHE A 62 10.37 -15.27 -18.73
C PHE A 62 10.02 -16.46 -17.84
N ASP A 63 11.00 -17.33 -17.53
CA ASP A 63 10.80 -18.50 -16.66
C ASP A 63 10.51 -18.08 -15.21
N ASN A 64 11.11 -16.98 -14.79
CA ASN A 64 10.99 -16.44 -13.42
C ASN A 64 9.87 -15.39 -13.26
N LYS A 65 8.99 -15.23 -14.25
CA LYS A 65 7.86 -14.28 -14.21
C LYS A 65 6.94 -14.47 -12.99
N HIS A 66 6.87 -15.68 -12.47
CA HIS A 66 6.08 -16.02 -11.30
C HIS A 66 6.58 -15.30 -10.03
N LEU A 67 7.89 -15.02 -9.92
CA LEU A 67 8.48 -14.27 -8.82
C LEU A 67 7.95 -12.82 -8.82
N ALA A 68 7.99 -12.14 -9.96
CA ALA A 68 7.46 -10.78 -10.08
C ALA A 68 5.94 -10.74 -9.77
N LYS A 69 5.19 -11.73 -10.27
CA LYS A 69 3.76 -11.85 -10.01
C LYS A 69 3.45 -12.07 -8.51
N ALA A 70 4.25 -12.87 -7.81
CA ALA A 70 4.09 -13.11 -6.37
C ALA A 70 4.19 -11.81 -5.55
N HIS A 71 5.05 -10.88 -5.97
CA HIS A 71 5.21 -9.56 -5.34
C HIS A 71 4.29 -8.47 -5.94
N ARG A 72 3.22 -8.87 -6.65
CA ARG A 72 2.19 -7.98 -7.23
C ARG A 72 2.71 -7.03 -8.31
N PHE A 73 3.78 -7.38 -9.01
CA PHE A 73 4.14 -6.69 -10.25
C PHE A 73 3.13 -7.04 -11.34
N ARG A 74 2.89 -6.08 -12.25
CA ARG A 74 2.02 -6.19 -13.40
C ARG A 74 2.86 -6.28 -14.67
N TRP A 75 2.44 -7.10 -15.62
CA TRP A 75 3.09 -7.18 -16.92
C TRP A 75 2.65 -6.01 -17.81
N ASN A 76 3.60 -5.31 -18.41
CA ASN A 76 3.38 -4.35 -19.48
C ASN A 76 3.62 -5.06 -20.84
N PRO A 77 2.58 -5.37 -21.62
CA PRO A 77 2.75 -6.06 -22.90
C PRO A 77 3.39 -5.20 -23.98
N ASP A 78 3.20 -3.88 -23.94
CA ASP A 78 3.68 -2.95 -24.97
C ASP A 78 5.20 -2.78 -24.87
N GLN A 79 5.70 -2.61 -23.65
CA GLN A 79 7.13 -2.40 -23.37
C GLN A 79 7.84 -3.68 -22.88
N ARG A 80 7.10 -4.79 -22.75
CA ARG A 80 7.58 -6.12 -22.39
C ARG A 80 8.40 -6.18 -21.09
N TYR A 81 7.92 -5.53 -20.03
CA TYR A 81 8.53 -5.62 -18.71
C TYR A 81 7.50 -5.77 -17.59
N TRP A 82 7.96 -6.25 -16.42
CA TRP A 82 7.16 -6.28 -15.20
C TRP A 82 7.34 -5.00 -14.41
N PHE A 83 6.25 -4.38 -13.96
CA PHE A 83 6.31 -3.14 -13.20
C PHE A 83 5.35 -3.06 -12.04
N LYS A 84 5.70 -2.21 -11.08
CA LYS A 84 4.86 -1.87 -9.94
C LYS A 84 5.00 -0.37 -9.69
N ASP A 85 3.88 0.32 -9.63
CA ASP A 85 3.85 1.75 -9.29
C ASP A 85 3.61 1.85 -7.78
N LEU A 86 4.54 2.49 -7.06
CA LEU A 86 4.51 2.62 -5.61
C LEU A 86 5.30 3.86 -5.18
N ARG A 87 5.22 4.23 -3.91
CA ARG A 87 6.07 5.30 -3.37
C ARG A 87 7.49 4.79 -3.19
N GLU A 88 8.45 5.70 -3.23
CA GLU A 88 9.85 5.33 -2.99
C GLU A 88 10.08 4.71 -1.61
N SER A 89 9.41 5.23 -0.58
CA SER A 89 9.47 4.70 0.78
C SER A 89 9.00 3.24 0.85
N ASP A 90 7.89 2.92 0.19
CA ASP A 90 7.32 1.58 0.11
C ASP A 90 8.27 0.62 -0.63
N LEU A 91 8.90 1.09 -1.73
CA LEU A 91 9.90 0.28 -2.43
C LEU A 91 11.10 -0.05 -1.54
N ASN A 92 11.61 0.90 -0.76
CA ASN A 92 12.76 0.67 0.11
C ASN A 92 12.48 -0.37 1.21
N LEU A 93 11.22 -0.54 1.61
CA LEU A 93 10.79 -1.58 2.53
C LEU A 93 10.68 -2.93 1.82
N GLU A 94 9.93 -2.98 0.71
CA GLU A 94 9.61 -4.24 0.02
C GLU A 94 10.79 -4.80 -0.79
N GLN A 95 11.73 -3.96 -1.24
CA GLN A 95 12.84 -4.37 -2.11
C GLN A 95 13.75 -5.42 -1.48
N LYS A 96 13.83 -5.47 -0.14
CA LYS A 96 14.64 -6.46 0.59
C LYS A 96 14.12 -7.88 0.40
N ASP A 97 12.83 -8.03 0.13
CA ASP A 97 12.17 -9.32 -0.02
C ASP A 97 12.15 -9.79 -1.48
N TYR A 98 12.59 -8.95 -2.43
CA TYR A 98 12.54 -9.29 -3.84
C TYR A 98 13.72 -10.18 -4.23
N PRO A 99 13.46 -11.34 -4.85
CA PRO A 99 14.53 -12.23 -5.33
C PRO A 99 15.13 -11.77 -6.68
N PHE A 100 14.90 -10.51 -7.09
CA PHE A 100 15.32 -9.94 -8.37
C PHE A 100 15.66 -8.45 -8.24
N SER A 101 16.41 -7.95 -9.21
CA SER A 101 16.83 -6.55 -9.26
C SER A 101 15.70 -5.62 -9.71
N ILE A 102 15.72 -4.39 -9.21
CA ILE A 102 14.74 -3.35 -9.54
C ILE A 102 15.43 -2.16 -10.21
N GLN A 103 14.87 -1.71 -11.33
CA GLN A 103 15.17 -0.40 -11.91
C GLN A 103 14.08 0.59 -11.51
N LYS A 104 14.48 1.77 -11.01
CA LYS A 104 13.55 2.82 -10.56
C LYS A 104 13.39 3.87 -11.65
N LEU A 105 12.14 4.18 -12.01
CA LEU A 105 11.80 5.31 -12.87
C LEU A 105 10.89 6.26 -12.11
N VAL A 106 11.25 7.54 -12.03
CA VAL A 106 10.40 8.55 -11.39
C VAL A 106 9.19 8.83 -12.29
N ILE A 107 7.98 8.73 -11.73
CA ILE A 107 6.75 9.07 -12.44
C ILE A 107 6.43 10.52 -12.09
N ASN A 108 6.76 11.45 -12.99
CA ASN A 108 6.25 12.81 -12.88
C ASN A 108 4.75 12.76 -13.18
N THR A 109 3.93 12.79 -12.13
CA THR A 109 2.46 12.89 -12.24
C THR A 109 2.07 14.35 -12.05
#